data_AF-A0A7S4F9J8-F1
#
_entry.id   AF-A0A7S4F9J8-F1
#
_cell.length_a   1.000
_cell.length_b   1.000
_cell.length_c   1.000
_cell.angle_alpha   90.00
_cell.angle_beta   90.00
_cell.angle_gamma   90.00
#
_symmetry.space_group_name_H-M   'P 1'
#
loop_
_entity.id
_entity.type
_entity.pdbx_description
1 polymer ?
#
loop_
_entity_poly.entity_id
_entity_poly.type
_entity_poly.pdbx_seq_one_letter_code
_entity_poly.pdbx_strand_id
1 'polypeptide(L)'
;VRVASLDELLATHECKFAISCVAPDVGYIEDILTSHGVKVFSISPYKRAQNLMILEVNPTKMVECIEQSLFKSPNCISVGSCLALKALEDVFGLAEVSVCTLQSLSGRGDAMYPPELVQGNIYPVWGTKEPTENYIANEIRALVDVKREQLSVRAHRVGVHIGHFADIRVKIKSPGKLLDLDSVYAAFDAFAPLEHLAGVLPSLPPRPVVAMREAGTPRPNTHQNEYGGMAVAVGNVKLHDGQWDVCFSVVVNNMVRGAYGAALLMAEYYNHLKEHPRAQSELSAALSARQTAMEEAPEPPSPLELTAEIPVAEVNTLTSTAAFDAVANAADPTAIHDTFSKSHLHWYNPELGAWLMFDETAAEWRGWREADCSEVAVGREWSPWTKTLDATNPPLFTWFVGARTSAAFNE
;
A
#
# COMPACT_ATOMS: atom_id res chain seq x y z
N VAL A 1 26.58 1.56 -19.32
CA VAL A 1 26.08 0.18 -19.17
C VAL A 1 26.82 -0.70 -20.15
N ARG A 2 27.56 -1.73 -19.69
CA ARG A 2 28.16 -2.73 -20.58
C ARG A 2 27.05 -3.72 -20.92
N VAL A 3 26.68 -3.80 -22.20
CA VAL A 3 25.68 -4.77 -22.69
C VAL A 3 26.46 -5.91 -23.31
N ALA A 4 26.14 -7.14 -22.90
CA ALA A 4 26.73 -8.37 -23.43
C ALA A 4 25.60 -9.40 -23.63
N SER A 5 25.79 -10.30 -24.58
CA SER A 5 24.90 -11.46 -24.71
C SER A 5 25.09 -12.44 -23.55
N LEU A 6 24.11 -13.32 -23.33
CA LEU A 6 24.25 -14.39 -22.33
C LEU A 6 25.44 -15.29 -22.67
N ASP A 7 25.62 -15.65 -23.94
CA ASP A 7 26.73 -16.49 -24.40
C ASP A 7 28.09 -15.83 -24.13
N GLU A 8 28.23 -14.53 -24.41
CA GLU A 8 29.45 -13.78 -24.08
C GLU A 8 29.71 -13.74 -22.57
N LEU A 9 28.67 -13.54 -21.75
CA LEU A 9 28.79 -13.50 -20.30
C LEU A 9 29.22 -14.86 -19.72
N LEU A 10 28.72 -15.95 -20.29
CA LEU A 10 29.09 -17.31 -19.87
C LEU A 10 30.50 -17.68 -20.34
N ALA A 11 30.90 -17.25 -21.53
CA ALA A 11 32.21 -17.57 -22.12
C ALA A 11 33.39 -16.95 -21.35
N THR A 12 33.21 -15.80 -20.70
CA THR A 12 34.29 -15.16 -19.93
C THR A 12 34.51 -15.80 -18.57
N HIS A 13 33.50 -16.49 -18.00
CA HIS A 13 33.50 -16.99 -16.63
C HIS A 13 33.85 -15.93 -15.56
N GLU A 14 33.75 -14.64 -15.87
CA GLU A 14 34.08 -13.53 -14.96
C GLU A 14 32.93 -13.25 -13.97
N CYS A 15 31.69 -13.49 -14.39
CA CYS A 15 30.50 -13.18 -13.62
C CYS A 15 30.24 -14.25 -12.55
N LYS A 16 30.41 -13.88 -11.27
CA LYS A 16 30.12 -14.78 -10.12
C LYS A 16 28.71 -14.59 -9.55
N PHE A 17 28.17 -13.38 -9.70
CA PHE A 17 26.90 -12.96 -9.12
C PHE A 17 26.03 -12.29 -10.18
N ALA A 18 24.75 -12.63 -10.21
CA ALA A 18 23.77 -11.99 -11.07
C ALA A 18 22.55 -11.52 -10.27
N ILE A 19 22.17 -10.25 -10.46
CA ILE A 19 20.87 -9.74 -10.04
C ILE A 19 19.89 -9.95 -11.21
N SER A 20 18.88 -10.80 -11.01
CA SER A 20 17.92 -11.15 -12.05
C SER A 20 16.57 -10.45 -11.86
N CYS A 21 16.20 -9.64 -12.86
CA CYS A 21 14.93 -8.95 -12.96
C CYS A 21 14.13 -9.41 -14.19
N VAL A 22 14.34 -10.66 -14.63
CA VAL A 22 13.75 -11.17 -15.88
C VAL A 22 12.27 -11.48 -15.73
N ALA A 23 11.52 -11.35 -16.82
CA ALA A 23 10.12 -11.72 -16.88
C ALA A 23 9.92 -13.25 -16.76
N PRO A 24 8.76 -13.75 -16.30
CA PRO A 24 8.54 -15.17 -16.03
C PRO A 24 8.72 -16.09 -17.24
N ASP A 25 8.35 -15.60 -18.42
CA ASP A 25 8.43 -16.29 -19.72
C ASP A 25 9.88 -16.56 -20.16
N VAL A 26 10.82 -15.74 -19.71
CA VAL A 26 12.27 -15.91 -19.92
C VAL A 26 13.01 -16.34 -18.66
N GLY A 27 12.29 -16.83 -17.65
CA GLY A 27 12.85 -17.24 -16.36
C GLY A 27 13.88 -18.37 -16.43
N TYR A 28 13.87 -19.18 -17.51
CA TYR A 28 14.86 -20.22 -17.77
C TYR A 28 16.31 -19.70 -17.86
N ILE A 29 16.51 -18.40 -18.09
CA ILE A 29 17.83 -17.75 -18.03
C ILE A 29 18.47 -17.94 -16.64
N GLU A 30 17.68 -17.97 -15.57
CA GLU A 30 18.17 -18.21 -14.20
C GLU A 30 18.75 -19.63 -14.05
N ASP A 31 18.15 -20.62 -14.70
CA ASP A 31 18.65 -22.00 -14.71
C ASP A 31 19.96 -22.12 -15.49
N ILE A 32 20.08 -21.41 -16.61
CA ILE A 32 21.31 -21.36 -17.39
C ILE A 32 22.43 -20.74 -16.54
N LEU A 33 22.19 -19.59 -15.90
CA LEU A 33 23.19 -18.93 -15.06
C LEU A 33 23.62 -19.82 -13.89
N THR A 34 22.66 -20.40 -13.16
CA THR A 34 22.96 -21.26 -12.01
C THR A 34 23.68 -22.55 -12.38
N SER A 35 23.38 -23.16 -13.53
CA SER A 35 24.10 -24.34 -14.03
C SER A 35 25.55 -24.06 -14.42
N HIS A 36 25.90 -22.80 -14.68
CA HIS A 36 27.27 -22.35 -14.94
C HIS A 36 27.98 -21.80 -13.69
N GLY A 37 27.43 -22.05 -12.50
CA GLY A 37 28.05 -21.68 -11.22
C GLY A 37 27.82 -20.23 -10.79
N VAL A 38 27.03 -19.46 -11.54
CA VAL A 38 26.65 -18.09 -11.15
C VAL A 38 25.64 -18.15 -10.01
N LYS A 39 25.88 -17.39 -8.94
CA LYS A 39 24.90 -17.20 -7.87
C LYS A 39 23.89 -16.13 -8.30
N VAL A 40 22.62 -16.49 -8.35
CA VAL A 40 21.54 -15.65 -8.87
C VAL A 40 20.65 -15.17 -7.72
N PHE A 41 20.58 -13.85 -7.55
CA PHE A 41 19.68 -13.16 -6.63
C PHE A 41 18.57 -12.53 -7.44
N SER A 42 17.33 -12.98 -7.26
CA SER A 42 16.27 -12.72 -8.23
C SER A 42 14.99 -12.20 -7.61
N ILE A 43 14.36 -11.28 -8.34
CA ILE A 43 13.00 -10.80 -8.09
C ILE A 43 11.97 -11.37 -9.07
N SER A 44 12.42 -12.18 -10.04
CA SER A 44 11.54 -12.78 -11.06
C SER A 44 10.49 -13.71 -10.42
N PRO A 45 9.24 -13.73 -10.92
CA PRO A 45 8.24 -14.71 -10.50
C PRO A 45 8.61 -16.17 -10.81
N TYR A 46 9.54 -16.40 -11.74
CA TYR A 46 10.00 -17.74 -12.08
C TYR A 46 10.59 -18.45 -10.85
N LYS A 47 10.09 -19.65 -10.51
CA LYS A 47 10.49 -20.43 -9.32
C LYS A 47 10.51 -19.64 -8.00
N ARG A 48 9.67 -18.60 -7.85
CA ARG A 48 9.72 -17.67 -6.71
C ARG A 48 9.65 -18.32 -5.33
N ALA A 49 8.97 -19.45 -5.18
CA ALA A 49 8.89 -20.16 -3.90
C ALA A 49 10.24 -20.77 -3.44
N GLN A 50 11.22 -20.95 -4.33
CA GLN A 50 12.51 -21.56 -3.98
C GLN A 50 13.37 -20.55 -3.21
N ASN A 51 13.85 -20.93 -2.02
CA ASN A 51 14.72 -20.08 -1.19
C ASN A 51 14.16 -18.65 -1.04
N LEU A 52 12.84 -18.53 -0.85
CA LEU A 52 12.15 -17.27 -0.70
C LEU A 52 12.57 -16.58 0.60
N MET A 53 12.98 -15.31 0.51
CA MET A 53 13.45 -14.57 1.69
C MET A 53 13.20 -13.07 1.64
N ILE A 54 13.02 -12.54 2.84
CA ILE A 54 13.22 -11.13 3.19
C ILE A 54 14.15 -11.20 4.40
N LEU A 55 15.39 -10.73 4.27
CA LEU A 55 16.43 -11.01 5.26
C LEU A 55 16.03 -10.62 6.68
N GLU A 56 15.29 -9.54 6.86
CA GLU A 56 14.83 -9.09 8.17
C GLU A 56 13.65 -9.92 8.69
N VAL A 57 12.89 -10.61 7.83
CA VAL A 57 11.77 -11.48 8.26
C VAL A 57 12.25 -12.90 8.58
N ASN A 58 13.13 -13.45 7.76
CA ASN A 58 13.70 -14.79 7.91
C ASN A 58 15.24 -14.80 7.70
N PRO A 59 16.01 -14.14 8.58
CA PRO A 59 17.46 -13.91 8.41
C PRO A 59 18.29 -15.18 8.29
N THR A 60 17.77 -16.26 8.85
CA THR A 60 18.40 -17.57 8.88
C THR A 60 18.33 -18.28 7.53
N LYS A 61 17.39 -17.86 6.66
CA LYS A 61 17.14 -18.53 5.39
C LYS A 61 18.35 -18.55 4.49
N MET A 62 19.11 -17.46 4.46
CA MET A 62 20.35 -17.36 3.68
C MET A 62 21.34 -18.45 4.09
N VAL A 63 21.50 -18.71 5.38
CA VAL A 63 22.44 -19.73 5.90
C VAL A 63 21.95 -21.14 5.53
N GLU A 64 20.66 -21.41 5.67
CA GLU A 64 20.06 -22.70 5.29
C GLU A 64 20.31 -23.06 3.82
N CYS A 65 20.24 -22.06 2.93
CA CYS A 65 20.40 -22.26 1.49
C CYS A 65 21.72 -21.70 0.93
N ILE A 66 22.73 -21.45 1.76
CA ILE A 66 23.94 -20.73 1.33
C ILE A 66 24.76 -21.48 0.27
N GLU A 67 24.63 -22.80 0.20
CA GLU A 67 25.27 -23.61 -0.84
C GLU A 67 24.46 -23.65 -2.15
N GLN A 68 23.19 -23.24 -2.12
CA GLN A 68 22.33 -23.13 -3.29
C GLN A 68 22.78 -21.97 -4.19
N SER A 69 22.29 -21.94 -5.43
CA SER A 69 22.67 -20.92 -6.42
C SER A 69 21.55 -19.98 -6.81
N LEU A 70 20.33 -20.18 -6.32
CA LEU A 70 19.17 -19.33 -6.61
C LEU A 70 18.56 -18.83 -5.29
N PHE A 71 18.43 -17.51 -5.16
CA PHE A 71 17.86 -16.83 -4.00
C PHE A 71 16.73 -15.91 -4.48
N LYS A 72 15.55 -15.98 -3.86
CA LYS A 72 14.35 -15.32 -4.37
C LYS A 72 13.79 -14.30 -3.38
N SER A 73 13.51 -13.12 -3.90
CA SER A 73 12.69 -12.12 -3.21
C SER A 73 11.21 -12.29 -3.58
N PRO A 74 10.27 -12.03 -2.65
CA PRO A 74 8.84 -12.08 -2.96
C PRO A 74 8.40 -10.93 -3.89
N ASN A 75 7.11 -10.87 -4.19
CA ASN A 75 6.49 -9.73 -4.84
C ASN A 75 6.74 -8.44 -4.03
N CYS A 76 6.86 -7.31 -4.75
CA CYS A 76 7.15 -6.00 -4.19
C CYS A 76 6.27 -5.58 -3.00
N ILE A 77 4.94 -5.78 -3.07
CA ILE A 77 4.07 -5.41 -1.94
C ILE A 77 4.17 -6.43 -0.79
N SER A 78 4.39 -7.71 -1.10
CA SER A 78 4.63 -8.74 -0.08
C SER A 78 5.85 -8.41 0.77
N VAL A 79 6.92 -7.82 0.19
CA VAL A 79 8.09 -7.36 0.97
C VAL A 79 7.66 -6.39 2.07
N GLY A 80 6.90 -5.36 1.71
CA GLY A 80 6.41 -4.35 2.65
C GLY A 80 5.45 -4.91 3.69
N SER A 81 4.47 -5.70 3.24
CA SER A 81 3.49 -6.32 4.14
C SER A 81 4.16 -7.27 5.13
N CYS A 82 5.10 -8.12 4.71
CA CYS A 82 5.74 -9.09 5.60
C CYS A 82 6.65 -8.42 6.63
N LEU A 83 7.37 -7.35 6.29
CA LEU A 83 8.18 -6.59 7.27
C LEU A 83 7.30 -6.04 8.39
N ALA A 84 6.18 -5.40 8.04
CA ALA A 84 5.26 -4.82 9.02
C ALA A 84 4.52 -5.90 9.82
N LEU A 85 4.03 -6.96 9.16
CA LEU A 85 3.36 -8.07 9.82
C LEU A 85 4.29 -8.80 10.78
N LYS A 86 5.57 -9.00 10.40
CA LYS A 86 6.55 -9.66 11.25
C LYS A 86 6.86 -8.85 12.52
N ALA A 87 6.95 -7.53 12.40
CA ALA A 87 7.09 -6.64 13.56
C ALA A 87 5.96 -6.82 14.58
N LEU A 88 4.71 -6.96 14.11
CA LEU A 88 3.56 -7.23 14.99
C LEU A 88 3.53 -8.68 15.49
N GLU A 89 3.90 -9.64 14.65
CA GLU A 89 3.94 -11.06 15.00
C GLU A 89 4.89 -11.31 16.17
N ASP A 90 6.10 -10.76 16.14
CA ASP A 90 7.12 -10.99 17.15
C ASP A 90 6.70 -10.50 18.55
N VAL A 91 5.82 -9.50 18.62
CA VAL A 91 5.32 -8.94 19.88
C VAL A 91 3.98 -9.54 20.28
N PHE A 92 3.00 -9.50 19.38
CA PHE A 92 1.59 -9.77 19.67
C PHE A 92 1.11 -11.14 19.15
N GLY A 93 1.79 -11.68 18.14
CA GLY A 93 1.33 -12.83 17.35
C GLY A 93 0.13 -12.49 16.47
N LEU A 94 0.03 -13.15 15.30
CA LEU A 94 -1.06 -12.92 14.33
C LEU A 94 -2.11 -14.04 14.41
N ALA A 95 -3.38 -13.68 14.51
CA ALA A 95 -4.51 -14.62 14.54
C ALA A 95 -5.29 -14.63 13.22
N GLU A 96 -5.63 -13.44 12.71
CA GLU A 96 -6.24 -13.24 11.38
C GLU A 96 -5.63 -11.98 10.75
N VAL A 97 -5.49 -11.99 9.42
CA VAL A 97 -4.91 -10.89 8.65
C VAL A 97 -5.76 -10.64 7.40
N SER A 98 -6.05 -9.37 7.14
CA SER A 98 -6.63 -8.90 5.87
C SER A 98 -5.68 -7.90 5.23
N VAL A 99 -5.36 -8.09 3.95
CA VAL A 99 -4.49 -7.20 3.17
C VAL A 99 -5.22 -6.71 1.93
N CYS A 100 -5.44 -5.41 1.83
CA CYS A 100 -5.97 -4.75 0.63
C CYS A 100 -4.91 -3.84 0.02
N THR A 101 -4.49 -4.12 -1.21
CA THR A 101 -3.40 -3.38 -1.85
C THR A 101 -3.92 -2.38 -2.90
N LEU A 102 -3.31 -1.20 -2.91
CA LEU A 102 -3.44 -0.17 -3.94
C LEU A 102 -2.06 0.06 -4.54
N GLN A 103 -1.77 -0.67 -5.61
CA GLN A 103 -0.43 -0.77 -6.17
C GLN A 103 -0.23 0.22 -7.33
N SER A 104 0.93 0.87 -7.32
CA SER A 104 1.38 1.78 -8.37
C SER A 104 1.61 1.09 -9.72
N LEU A 105 1.68 1.90 -10.78
CA LEU A 105 1.79 1.44 -12.18
C LEU A 105 3.19 0.92 -12.54
N SER A 106 4.25 1.47 -11.93
CA SER A 106 5.64 1.10 -12.23
C SER A 106 5.97 -0.38 -11.98
N GLY A 107 5.15 -1.11 -11.21
CA GLY A 107 5.37 -2.53 -10.89
C GLY A 107 5.39 -3.47 -12.11
N ARG A 108 4.83 -3.06 -13.26
CA ARG A 108 4.94 -3.82 -14.54
C ARG A 108 5.79 -3.10 -15.59
N GLY A 109 6.44 -2.00 -15.24
CA GLY A 109 7.05 -1.05 -16.18
C GLY A 109 6.02 -0.04 -16.69
N ASP A 110 6.43 1.24 -16.76
CA ASP A 110 5.56 2.41 -16.95
C ASP A 110 4.69 2.40 -18.23
N ALA A 111 4.94 1.48 -19.18
CA ALA A 111 4.29 1.41 -20.48
C ALA A 111 3.24 0.28 -20.64
N MET A 112 2.89 -0.45 -19.57
CA MET A 112 2.16 -1.72 -19.71
C MET A 112 0.65 -1.68 -19.43
N TYR A 113 0.10 -0.54 -19.01
CA TYR A 113 -1.34 -0.39 -18.82
C TYR A 113 -1.95 0.54 -19.88
N PRO A 114 -3.00 0.09 -20.59
CA PRO A 114 -3.85 1.00 -21.35
C PRO A 114 -4.32 2.16 -20.45
N PRO A 115 -4.10 3.43 -20.85
CA PRO A 115 -4.45 4.59 -20.04
C PRO A 115 -5.90 4.57 -19.52
N GLU A 116 -6.85 4.10 -20.34
CA GLU A 116 -8.26 3.96 -20.01
C GLU A 116 -8.53 3.01 -18.82
N LEU A 117 -7.63 2.08 -18.50
CA LEU A 117 -7.79 1.20 -17.35
C LEU A 117 -7.35 1.85 -16.02
N VAL A 118 -6.47 2.85 -16.07
CA VAL A 118 -5.74 3.31 -14.87
C VAL A 118 -5.83 4.81 -14.62
N GLN A 119 -6.07 5.63 -15.64
CA GLN A 119 -6.26 7.07 -15.49
C GLN A 119 -7.69 7.36 -15.03
N GLY A 120 -7.83 8.01 -13.88
CA GLY A 120 -9.14 8.28 -13.27
C GLY A 120 -9.87 7.03 -12.75
N ASN A 121 -9.19 5.87 -12.70
CA ASN A 121 -9.78 4.59 -12.33
C ASN A 121 -9.02 3.91 -11.19
N ILE A 122 -9.72 3.02 -10.49
CA ILE A 122 -9.14 1.97 -9.65
C ILE A 122 -9.38 0.67 -10.40
N TYR A 123 -8.33 -0.10 -10.66
CA TYR A 123 -8.43 -1.34 -11.44
C TYR A 123 -8.30 -2.58 -10.53
N PRO A 124 -9.39 -3.28 -10.20
CA PRO A 124 -9.34 -4.53 -9.45
C PRO A 124 -8.67 -5.62 -10.30
N VAL A 125 -7.70 -6.35 -9.73
CA VAL A 125 -6.93 -7.34 -10.51
C VAL A 125 -7.45 -8.78 -10.38
N TRP A 126 -8.44 -9.04 -9.53
CA TRP A 126 -9.04 -10.37 -9.41
C TRP A 126 -9.71 -10.83 -10.70
N GLY A 127 -9.47 -12.09 -11.08
CA GLY A 127 -10.01 -12.66 -12.33
C GLY A 127 -9.33 -12.14 -13.60
N THR A 128 -8.30 -11.31 -13.48
CA THR A 128 -7.49 -10.84 -14.61
C THR A 128 -6.32 -11.78 -14.89
N LYS A 129 -5.49 -11.46 -15.89
CA LYS A 129 -4.24 -12.19 -16.16
C LYS A 129 -3.16 -11.99 -15.09
N GLU A 130 -3.36 -11.09 -14.13
CA GLU A 130 -2.44 -10.82 -13.03
C GLU A 130 -2.85 -11.61 -11.77
N PRO A 131 -2.22 -12.76 -11.46
CA PRO A 131 -2.55 -13.55 -10.27
C PRO A 131 -1.94 -12.96 -8.99
N THR A 132 -1.91 -11.62 -8.88
CA THR A 132 -1.22 -10.88 -7.82
C THR A 132 -1.72 -11.24 -6.42
N GLU A 133 -3.04 -11.43 -6.25
CA GLU A 133 -3.62 -11.87 -4.97
C GLU A 133 -3.08 -13.23 -4.53
N ASN A 134 -2.88 -14.17 -5.47
CA ASN A 134 -2.31 -15.49 -5.17
C ASN A 134 -0.84 -15.40 -4.78
N TYR A 135 -0.07 -14.53 -5.43
CA TYR A 135 1.33 -14.30 -5.07
C TYR A 135 1.45 -13.75 -3.64
N ILE A 136 0.72 -12.69 -3.32
CA ILE A 136 0.72 -12.07 -1.99
C ILE A 136 0.28 -13.08 -0.93
N ALA A 137 -0.82 -13.80 -1.15
CA ALA A 137 -1.32 -14.77 -0.18
C ALA A 137 -0.33 -15.90 0.09
N ASN A 138 0.32 -16.44 -0.95
CA ASN A 138 1.28 -17.52 -0.79
C ASN A 138 2.59 -17.06 -0.15
N GLU A 139 3.06 -15.87 -0.50
CA GLU A 139 4.33 -15.32 0.00
C GLU A 139 4.22 -14.88 1.45
N ILE A 140 3.13 -14.23 1.85
CA ILE A 140 2.87 -13.90 3.26
C ILE A 140 2.88 -15.18 4.11
N ARG A 141 2.11 -16.21 3.72
CA ARG A 141 2.06 -17.49 4.45
C ARG A 141 3.39 -18.24 4.51
N ALA A 142 4.30 -17.96 3.58
CA ALA A 142 5.63 -18.56 3.58
C ALA A 142 6.61 -17.82 4.50
N LEU A 143 6.31 -16.58 4.88
CA LEU A 143 7.22 -15.67 5.58
C LEU A 143 6.74 -15.27 6.97
N VAL A 144 5.44 -15.33 7.25
CA VAL A 144 4.83 -15.08 8.56
C VAL A 144 3.89 -16.23 8.95
N ASP A 145 3.72 -16.48 10.25
CA ASP A 145 2.90 -17.53 10.85
C ASP A 145 1.40 -17.20 10.78
N VAL A 146 0.84 -17.31 9.56
CA VAL A 146 -0.59 -17.19 9.29
C VAL A 146 -1.06 -18.33 8.39
N LYS A 147 -2.19 -18.96 8.73
CA LYS A 147 -2.78 -20.03 7.93
C LYS A 147 -3.61 -19.49 6.77
N ARG A 148 -4.01 -20.35 5.84
CA ARG A 148 -4.74 -19.94 4.62
C ARG A 148 -6.10 -19.31 4.96
N GLU A 149 -6.82 -19.95 5.86
CA GLU A 149 -8.14 -19.57 6.34
C GLU A 149 -8.13 -18.30 7.21
N GLN A 150 -6.94 -17.91 7.69
CA GLN A 150 -6.70 -16.73 8.51
C GLN A 150 -6.22 -15.53 7.69
N LEU A 151 -6.01 -15.69 6.38
CA LEU A 151 -5.48 -14.64 5.51
C LEU A 151 -6.43 -14.32 4.37
N SER A 152 -6.91 -13.08 4.33
CA SER A 152 -7.65 -12.50 3.21
C SER A 152 -6.78 -11.51 2.43
N VAL A 153 -6.84 -11.56 1.11
CA VAL A 153 -6.07 -10.67 0.23
C VAL A 153 -6.96 -10.11 -0.87
N ARG A 154 -6.85 -8.81 -1.12
CA ARG A 154 -7.42 -8.11 -2.28
C ARG A 154 -6.38 -7.20 -2.90
N ALA A 155 -6.39 -7.07 -4.23
CA ALA A 155 -5.44 -6.23 -4.93
C ALA A 155 -6.07 -5.35 -6.01
N HIS A 156 -5.52 -4.15 -6.13
CA HIS A 156 -5.93 -3.13 -7.09
C HIS A 156 -4.70 -2.42 -7.66
N ARG A 157 -4.81 -1.93 -8.90
CA ARG A 157 -3.92 -0.91 -9.45
C ARG A 157 -4.56 0.46 -9.33
N VAL A 158 -3.74 1.46 -9.09
CA VAL A 158 -4.16 2.87 -8.97
C VAL A 158 -3.23 3.78 -9.76
N GLY A 159 -3.69 4.99 -10.09
CA GLY A 159 -2.95 6.05 -10.78
C GLY A 159 -1.80 6.68 -9.97
N VAL A 160 -1.02 5.86 -9.25
CA VAL A 160 0.21 6.24 -8.55
C VAL A 160 1.39 5.75 -9.39
N HIS A 161 2.42 6.56 -9.59
CA HIS A 161 3.59 6.17 -10.38
C HIS A 161 4.50 5.20 -9.65
N ILE A 162 5.01 5.56 -8.46
CA ILE A 162 5.92 4.74 -7.64
C ILE A 162 5.41 4.74 -6.20
N GLY A 163 5.58 3.60 -5.52
CA GLY A 163 5.11 3.38 -4.16
C GLY A 163 3.84 2.55 -4.15
N HIS A 164 3.93 1.29 -3.72
CA HIS A 164 2.74 0.48 -3.46
C HIS A 164 2.21 0.78 -2.07
N PHE A 165 0.89 0.85 -1.94
CA PHE A 165 0.18 1.02 -0.69
C PHE A 165 -0.56 -0.27 -0.31
N ALA A 166 -0.64 -0.56 0.99
CA ALA A 166 -1.54 -1.59 1.52
C ALA A 166 -2.25 -1.09 2.78
N ASP A 167 -3.57 -1.31 2.85
CA ASP A 167 -4.36 -1.32 4.08
C ASP A 167 -4.26 -2.74 4.67
N ILE A 168 -3.77 -2.85 5.90
CA ILE A 168 -3.58 -4.12 6.59
C ILE A 168 -4.35 -4.09 7.90
N ARG A 169 -5.12 -5.16 8.14
CA ARG A 169 -5.93 -5.33 9.35
C ARG A 169 -5.61 -6.65 9.99
N VAL A 170 -5.47 -6.65 11.31
CA VAL A 170 -4.93 -7.78 12.07
C VAL A 170 -5.78 -8.00 13.31
N LYS A 171 -6.13 -9.26 13.56
CA LYS A 171 -6.45 -9.75 14.90
C LYS A 171 -5.21 -10.38 15.50
N ILE A 172 -4.95 -10.13 16.78
CA ILE A 172 -3.71 -10.57 17.43
C ILE A 172 -3.96 -11.74 18.39
N LYS A 173 -2.95 -12.58 18.58
CA LYS A 173 -3.01 -13.73 19.52
C LYS A 173 -2.91 -13.30 20.98
N SER A 174 -2.21 -12.20 21.27
CA SER A 174 -1.87 -11.74 22.63
C SER A 174 -2.46 -10.35 22.94
N PRO A 175 -3.79 -10.20 23.06
CA PRO A 175 -4.43 -8.89 23.26
C PRO A 175 -3.96 -8.17 24.54
N GLY A 176 -3.57 -8.90 25.59
CA GLY A 176 -3.04 -8.29 26.82
C GLY A 176 -1.71 -7.54 26.67
N LYS A 177 -1.00 -7.70 25.54
CA LYS A 177 0.20 -6.92 25.22
C LYS A 177 -0.11 -5.64 24.43
N LEU A 178 -1.29 -5.54 23.81
CA LEU A 178 -1.73 -4.37 23.08
C LEU A 178 -2.42 -3.41 24.07
N LEU A 179 -1.64 -2.50 24.66
CA LEU A 179 -2.16 -1.58 25.67
C LEU A 179 -2.82 -0.35 25.03
N ASP A 180 -2.16 0.17 24.00
CA ASP A 180 -2.52 1.40 23.32
C ASP A 180 -1.86 1.47 21.93
N LEU A 181 -2.09 2.59 21.25
CA LEU A 181 -1.54 2.86 19.94
C LEU A 181 0.00 2.96 19.97
N ASP A 182 0.59 3.44 21.06
CA ASP A 182 2.04 3.50 21.24
C ASP A 182 2.69 2.11 21.32
N SER A 183 1.98 1.12 21.87
CA SER A 183 2.42 -0.27 21.88
C SER A 183 2.65 -0.80 20.46
N VAL A 184 1.77 -0.43 19.51
CA VAL A 184 1.91 -0.81 18.09
C VAL A 184 3.08 -0.09 17.44
N TYR A 185 3.19 1.21 17.63
CA TYR A 185 4.32 1.96 17.06
C TYR A 185 5.66 1.51 17.65
N ALA A 186 5.71 1.17 18.94
CA ALA A 186 6.91 0.63 19.58
C ALA A 186 7.32 -0.72 18.96
N ALA A 187 6.36 -1.58 18.60
CA ALA A 187 6.66 -2.82 17.88
C ALA A 187 7.28 -2.55 16.50
N PHE A 188 6.78 -1.56 15.77
CA PHE A 188 7.36 -1.14 14.49
C PHE A 188 8.75 -0.51 14.66
N ASP A 189 8.91 0.42 15.61
CA ASP A 189 10.17 1.13 15.87
C ASP A 189 11.28 0.18 16.34
N ALA A 190 10.94 -0.87 17.10
CA ALA A 190 11.87 -1.86 17.61
C ALA A 190 12.25 -2.96 16.61
N PHE A 191 11.55 -3.06 15.46
CA PHE A 191 11.79 -4.13 14.51
C PHE A 191 13.06 -3.88 13.68
N ALA A 192 14.19 -4.38 14.16
CA ALA A 192 15.49 -4.33 13.49
C ALA A 192 16.34 -5.58 13.75
N PRO A 193 15.90 -6.78 13.30
CA PRO A 193 16.56 -8.05 13.64
C PRO A 193 18.00 -8.18 13.13
N LEU A 194 18.39 -7.38 12.14
CA LEU A 194 19.74 -7.32 11.58
C LEU A 194 20.47 -5.99 11.87
N GLU A 195 20.04 -5.24 12.89
CA GLU A 195 20.63 -3.92 13.22
C GLU A 195 22.16 -3.93 13.33
N HIS A 196 22.72 -5.00 13.92
CA HIS A 196 24.18 -5.17 14.08
C HIS A 196 24.96 -5.25 12.77
N LEU A 197 24.29 -5.49 11.63
CA LEU A 197 24.87 -5.49 10.29
C LEU A 197 24.64 -4.17 9.55
N ALA A 198 23.90 -3.22 10.12
CA ALA A 198 23.70 -1.91 9.51
C ALA A 198 25.03 -1.17 9.44
N GLY A 199 25.38 -0.64 8.26
CA GLY A 199 26.70 -0.05 7.98
C GLY A 199 27.78 -1.06 7.62
N VAL A 200 27.57 -2.36 7.89
CA VAL A 200 28.38 -3.46 7.33
C VAL A 200 27.83 -3.87 5.96
N LEU A 201 26.51 -4.06 5.88
CA LEU A 201 25.78 -4.24 4.62
C LEU A 201 25.34 -2.86 4.11
N PRO A 202 25.91 -2.36 2.99
CA PRO A 202 25.65 -0.99 2.53
C PRO A 202 24.18 -0.66 2.27
N SER A 203 23.39 -1.66 1.82
CA SER A 203 21.98 -1.46 1.47
C SER A 203 21.02 -1.76 2.61
N LEU A 204 21.49 -2.27 3.76
CA LEU A 204 20.63 -2.62 4.89
C LEU A 204 20.19 -1.37 5.67
N PRO A 205 18.87 -1.06 5.74
CA PRO A 205 18.40 0.00 6.61
C PRO A 205 18.61 -0.36 8.09
N PRO A 206 19.11 0.57 8.93
CA PRO A 206 19.18 0.33 10.38
C PRO A 206 17.79 0.16 11.00
N ARG A 207 16.78 0.81 10.41
CA ARG A 207 15.36 0.65 10.74
C ARG A 207 14.61 0.26 9.48
N PRO A 208 14.35 -1.03 9.25
CA PRO A 208 13.66 -1.49 8.05
C PRO A 208 12.19 -1.04 7.99
N VAL A 209 11.58 -0.75 9.14
CA VAL A 209 10.23 -0.21 9.27
C VAL A 209 10.32 1.20 9.87
N VAL A 210 9.73 2.19 9.20
CA VAL A 210 9.67 3.58 9.63
C VAL A 210 8.23 3.93 9.98
N ALA A 211 7.99 4.19 11.27
CA ALA A 211 6.66 4.43 11.79
C ALA A 211 6.27 5.92 11.68
N MET A 212 5.23 6.20 10.90
CA MET A 212 4.69 7.51 10.61
C MET A 212 3.53 7.81 11.55
N ARG A 213 3.71 8.81 12.42
CA ARG A 213 2.74 9.18 13.46
C ARG A 213 1.82 10.33 13.05
N GLU A 214 2.11 11.01 11.94
CA GLU A 214 1.26 12.06 11.38
C GLU A 214 -0.05 11.45 10.84
N ALA A 215 -1.19 12.05 11.14
CA ALA A 215 -2.48 11.61 10.60
C ALA A 215 -2.48 11.66 9.05
N GLY A 216 -3.08 10.66 8.40
CA GLY A 216 -3.11 10.57 6.94
C GLY A 216 -1.80 10.13 6.29
N THR A 217 -0.86 9.59 7.06
CA THR A 217 0.39 9.00 6.58
C THR A 217 0.45 7.50 6.87
N PRO A 218 1.18 6.68 6.08
CA PRO A 218 2.00 7.05 4.93
C PRO A 218 1.20 7.30 3.64
N ARG A 219 1.79 8.16 2.81
CA ARG A 219 1.37 8.54 1.45
C ARG A 219 2.40 8.00 0.44
N PRO A 220 1.99 7.30 -0.64
CA PRO A 220 2.92 6.69 -1.60
C PRO A 220 3.98 7.66 -2.15
N ASN A 221 3.55 8.78 -2.73
CA ASN A 221 4.47 9.73 -3.37
C ASN A 221 5.48 10.33 -2.38
N THR A 222 5.06 10.57 -1.13
CA THR A 222 5.88 11.24 -0.11
C THR A 222 6.84 10.28 0.59
N HIS A 223 6.37 9.08 0.94
CA HIS A 223 7.07 8.19 1.88
C HIS A 223 7.59 6.91 1.23
N GLN A 224 7.45 6.74 -0.09
CA GLN A 224 8.05 5.59 -0.76
C GLN A 224 9.58 5.61 -0.71
N ASN A 225 10.22 6.77 -0.50
CA ASN A 225 11.68 6.87 -0.56
C ASN A 225 12.38 6.85 0.81
N GLU A 226 11.72 6.35 1.86
CA GLU A 226 12.35 6.21 3.18
C GLU A 226 13.64 5.39 3.10
N TYR A 227 14.72 5.93 3.68
CA TYR A 227 16.08 5.38 3.58
C TYR A 227 16.47 5.03 2.11
N GLY A 228 16.25 5.98 1.18
CA GLY A 228 16.52 5.76 -0.24
C GLY A 228 15.63 4.71 -0.90
N GLY A 229 14.47 4.43 -0.30
CA GLY A 229 13.51 3.44 -0.77
C GLY A 229 13.80 2.02 -0.30
N MET A 230 14.75 1.81 0.63
CA MET A 230 15.05 0.51 1.22
C MET A 230 14.28 0.23 2.52
N ALA A 231 13.78 1.26 3.21
CA ALA A 231 12.90 1.10 4.36
C ALA A 231 11.42 1.19 3.94
N VAL A 232 10.54 0.59 4.74
CA VAL A 232 9.08 0.62 4.50
C VAL A 232 8.43 1.56 5.49
N ALA A 233 7.55 2.43 4.99
CA ALA A 233 6.81 3.35 5.83
C ALA A 233 5.52 2.68 6.31
N VAL A 234 5.22 2.77 7.60
CA VAL A 234 3.99 2.26 8.22
C VAL A 234 3.32 3.35 9.02
N GLY A 235 2.00 3.37 9.14
CA GLY A 235 1.31 4.44 9.86
C GLY A 235 -0.19 4.31 9.75
N ASN A 236 -0.92 5.41 9.99
CA ASN A 236 -2.38 5.43 10.01
C ASN A 236 -2.95 4.33 10.93
N VAL A 237 -2.28 4.11 12.07
CA VAL A 237 -2.63 3.05 13.00
C VAL A 237 -3.96 3.39 13.68
N LYS A 238 -4.90 2.46 13.63
CA LYS A 238 -6.18 2.49 14.32
C LYS A 238 -6.35 1.21 15.12
N LEU A 239 -6.86 1.33 16.35
CA LEU A 239 -7.18 0.18 17.20
C LEU A 239 -8.68 -0.08 17.23
N HIS A 240 -9.03 -1.35 17.45
CA HIS A 240 -10.39 -1.80 17.74
C HIS A 240 -11.44 -1.29 16.72
N ASP A 241 -11.25 -1.63 15.44
CA ASP A 241 -12.16 -1.29 14.34
C ASP A 241 -13.43 -2.20 14.32
N GLY A 242 -13.91 -2.59 15.50
CA GLY A 242 -14.98 -3.56 15.71
C GLY A 242 -14.53 -5.01 15.47
N GLN A 243 -14.15 -5.36 14.23
CA GLN A 243 -13.72 -6.71 13.85
C GLN A 243 -12.21 -6.94 14.03
N TRP A 244 -11.41 -5.88 13.96
CA TRP A 244 -9.95 -5.96 13.90
C TRP A 244 -9.32 -5.23 15.09
N ASP A 245 -8.25 -5.81 15.64
CA ASP A 245 -7.55 -5.25 16.79
C ASP A 245 -6.63 -4.10 16.38
N VAL A 246 -5.89 -4.29 15.27
CA VAL A 246 -4.95 -3.31 14.72
C VAL A 246 -5.20 -3.16 13.22
N CYS A 247 -5.48 -1.94 12.78
CA CYS A 247 -5.52 -1.55 11.37
C CYS A 247 -4.39 -0.56 11.12
N PHE A 248 -3.69 -0.67 9.99
CA PHE A 248 -2.60 0.24 9.64
C PHE A 248 -2.34 0.22 8.14
N SER A 249 -1.62 1.23 7.68
CA SER A 249 -1.24 1.40 6.28
C SER A 249 0.25 1.17 6.09
N VAL A 250 0.64 0.60 4.95
CA VAL A 250 2.03 0.39 4.54
C VAL A 250 2.29 1.06 3.21
N VAL A 251 3.45 1.71 3.06
CA VAL A 251 4.00 2.15 1.78
C VAL A 251 5.38 1.53 1.59
N VAL A 252 5.59 0.92 0.41
CA VAL A 252 6.88 0.33 0.01
C VAL A 252 7.28 0.84 -1.37
N ASN A 253 8.56 1.16 -1.55
CA ASN A 253 9.13 1.41 -2.87
C ASN A 253 9.14 0.12 -3.68
N ASN A 254 8.23 0.00 -4.64
CA ASN A 254 8.14 -1.19 -5.48
C ASN A 254 9.28 -1.31 -6.51
N MET A 255 10.06 -0.24 -6.74
CA MET A 255 11.18 -0.23 -7.67
C MET A 255 12.54 -0.39 -6.98
N VAL A 256 12.62 -0.15 -5.67
CA VAL A 256 13.84 -0.32 -4.87
C VAL A 256 13.70 -1.51 -3.93
N ARG A 257 13.11 -1.31 -2.73
CA ARG A 257 12.95 -2.39 -1.73
C ARG A 257 12.18 -3.59 -2.25
N GLY A 258 11.12 -3.35 -3.02
CA GLY A 258 10.30 -4.40 -3.63
C GLY A 258 10.89 -5.02 -4.90
N ALA A 259 12.07 -4.58 -5.34
CA ALA A 259 12.71 -5.02 -6.57
C ALA A 259 14.23 -5.17 -6.39
N TYR A 260 15.06 -4.46 -7.18
CA TYR A 260 16.50 -4.71 -7.24
C TYR A 260 17.20 -4.54 -5.88
N GLY A 261 16.68 -3.68 -4.99
CA GLY A 261 17.25 -3.43 -3.67
C GLY A 261 17.21 -4.66 -2.77
N ALA A 262 16.13 -5.45 -2.82
CA ALA A 262 16.07 -6.71 -2.09
C ALA A 262 17.08 -7.74 -2.63
N ALA A 263 17.23 -7.84 -3.95
CA ALA A 263 18.22 -8.73 -4.57
C ALA A 263 19.67 -8.32 -4.25
N LEU A 264 19.95 -7.02 -4.26
CA LEU A 264 21.23 -6.47 -3.88
C LEU A 264 21.55 -6.78 -2.40
N LEU A 265 20.60 -6.52 -1.50
CA LEU A 265 20.76 -6.79 -0.08
C LEU A 265 20.99 -8.29 0.21
N MET A 266 20.30 -9.20 -0.49
CA MET A 266 20.59 -10.64 -0.44
C MET A 266 22.02 -10.95 -0.88
N ALA A 267 22.50 -10.32 -1.96
CA ALA A 267 23.85 -10.53 -2.47
C ALA A 267 24.93 -10.03 -1.49
N GLU A 268 24.72 -8.84 -0.90
CA GLU A 268 25.60 -8.28 0.12
C GLU A 268 25.70 -9.20 1.35
N TYR A 269 24.56 -9.70 1.84
CA TYR A 269 24.53 -10.59 3.00
C TYR A 269 25.15 -11.96 2.71
N TYR A 270 24.88 -12.54 1.53
CA TYR A 270 25.55 -13.75 1.08
C TYR A 270 27.07 -13.59 1.07
N ASN A 271 27.57 -12.50 0.48
CA ASN A 271 29.00 -12.24 0.40
C ASN A 271 29.61 -12.05 1.79
N HIS A 272 28.93 -11.28 2.66
CA HIS A 272 29.34 -11.10 4.05
C HIS A 272 29.49 -12.44 4.78
N LEU A 273 28.51 -13.34 4.69
CA LEU A 273 28.58 -14.65 5.34
C LEU A 273 29.72 -15.52 4.80
N LYS A 274 29.96 -15.50 3.48
CA LYS A 274 31.09 -16.24 2.87
C LYS A 274 32.46 -15.70 3.30
N GLU A 275 32.57 -14.39 3.54
CA GLU A 275 33.78 -13.76 4.06
C GLU A 275 33.97 -13.99 5.58
N HIS A 276 32.89 -14.34 6.30
CA HIS A 276 32.89 -14.53 7.76
C HIS A 276 32.35 -15.92 8.18
N PRO A 277 33.09 -17.03 7.92
CA PRO A 277 32.61 -18.39 8.17
C PRO A 277 32.24 -18.71 9.63
N ARG A 278 32.82 -17.98 10.59
CA ARG A 278 32.44 -18.11 12.02
C ARG A 278 31.00 -17.63 12.27
N ALA A 279 30.65 -16.45 11.76
CA ALA A 279 29.29 -15.92 11.87
C ALA A 279 28.26 -16.85 11.22
N GLN A 280 28.61 -17.42 10.05
CA GLN A 280 27.81 -18.44 9.39
C GLN A 280 27.60 -19.68 10.28
N SER A 281 28.67 -20.19 10.89
CA SER A 281 28.62 -21.39 11.75
C SER A 281 27.79 -21.17 13.02
N GLU A 282 27.94 -20.00 13.65
CA GLU A 282 27.17 -19.62 14.84
C GLU A 282 25.67 -19.50 14.54
N LEU A 283 25.30 -18.87 13.42
CA LEU A 283 23.90 -18.76 13.01
C LEU A 283 23.29 -20.13 12.68
N SER A 284 24.06 -21.00 12.02
CA SER A 284 23.64 -22.38 11.72
C SER A 284 23.43 -23.20 13.00
N ALA A 285 24.29 -23.06 14.01
CA ALA A 285 24.15 -23.75 15.28
C ALA A 285 22.92 -23.26 16.07
N ALA A 286 22.68 -21.94 16.08
CA ALA A 286 21.52 -21.34 16.73
C ALA A 286 20.19 -21.84 16.10
N LEU A 287 20.17 -22.03 14.78
CA LEU A 287 19.03 -22.58 14.06
C LEU A 287 18.70 -24.02 14.45
N SER A 288 19.70 -24.90 14.43
CA SER A 288 19.51 -26.31 14.80
C SER A 288 19.02 -26.47 16.23
N ALA A 289 19.51 -25.64 17.16
CA ALA A 289 19.04 -25.63 18.54
C ALA A 289 17.56 -25.21 18.65
N ARG A 290 17.13 -24.22 17.86
CA ARG A 290 15.75 -23.71 17.88
C ARG A 290 14.74 -24.68 17.26
N GLN A 291 15.10 -25.37 16.18
CA GLN A 291 14.26 -26.43 15.58
C GLN A 291 14.01 -27.58 16.55
N THR A 292 15.07 -28.04 17.25
CA THR A 292 14.95 -29.10 18.26
C THR A 292 13.98 -28.72 19.38
N ALA A 293 14.03 -27.46 19.84
CA ALA A 293 13.12 -26.97 20.89
C ALA A 293 11.66 -26.81 20.44
N MET A 294 11.41 -26.61 19.14
CA MET A 294 10.05 -26.45 18.58
C MET A 294 9.34 -27.79 18.35
N GLU A 295 10.08 -28.85 18.03
CA GLU A 295 9.55 -30.22 17.90
C GLU A 295 9.13 -30.82 19.25
N GLU A 296 9.61 -30.29 20.37
CA GLU A 296 9.27 -30.71 21.74
C GLU A 296 8.08 -29.93 22.35
N ALA A 297 7.50 -28.95 21.65
CA ALA A 297 6.41 -28.11 22.18
C ALA A 297 5.02 -28.79 22.02
N PRO A 298 4.15 -28.79 23.05
CA PRO A 298 2.84 -29.44 22.99
C PRO A 298 1.83 -28.69 22.10
N GLU A 299 0.93 -29.44 21.46
CA GLU A 299 -0.13 -28.93 20.57
C GLU A 299 -1.08 -27.93 21.26
N PRO A 300 -1.50 -26.86 20.56
CA PRO A 300 -2.44 -25.89 21.12
C PRO A 300 -3.87 -26.48 21.19
N PRO A 301 -4.68 -26.06 22.17
CA PRO A 301 -6.03 -26.57 22.37
C PRO A 301 -6.99 -26.14 21.25
N SER A 302 -8.06 -26.92 21.06
CA SER A 302 -9.05 -26.68 20.00
C SER A 302 -9.83 -25.37 20.21
N PRO A 303 -10.35 -24.73 19.14
CA PRO A 303 -11.01 -23.45 19.24
C PRO A 303 -12.34 -23.52 20.02
N LEU A 304 -12.59 -22.51 20.85
CA LEU A 304 -13.87 -22.22 21.48
C LEU A 304 -14.80 -21.55 20.46
N GLU A 305 -16.03 -22.07 20.33
CA GLU A 305 -17.11 -21.39 19.62
C GLU A 305 -17.63 -20.22 20.47
N LEU A 306 -17.60 -19.01 19.91
CA LEU A 306 -18.21 -17.81 20.50
C LEU A 306 -19.29 -17.28 19.56
N THR A 307 -20.52 -17.24 20.06
CA THR A 307 -21.64 -16.51 19.45
C THR A 307 -21.60 -15.05 19.89
N ALA A 308 -21.35 -14.12 18.96
CA ALA A 308 -21.41 -12.68 19.22
C ALA A 308 -22.81 -12.12 18.91
N GLU A 309 -23.32 -11.22 19.74
CA GLU A 309 -24.55 -10.47 19.47
C GLU A 309 -24.34 -9.43 18.36
N ILE A 310 -25.35 -9.31 17.50
CA ILE A 310 -25.37 -8.40 16.34
C ILE A 310 -25.68 -6.97 16.83
N PRO A 311 -24.89 -5.95 16.47
CA PRO A 311 -25.18 -4.57 16.85
C PRO A 311 -26.50 -4.08 16.23
N VAL A 312 -27.32 -3.39 17.03
CA VAL A 312 -28.50 -2.66 16.55
C VAL A 312 -28.09 -1.22 16.24
N ALA A 313 -28.33 -0.79 15.00
CA ALA A 313 -28.00 0.55 14.53
C ALA A 313 -28.81 1.64 15.27
N GLU A 314 -28.17 2.76 15.61
CA GLU A 314 -28.88 3.96 16.05
C GLU A 314 -29.57 4.61 14.84
N VAL A 315 -30.89 4.76 14.93
CA VAL A 315 -31.74 5.27 13.86
C VAL A 315 -31.80 6.79 13.93
N ASN A 316 -31.55 7.43 12.78
CA ASN A 316 -31.72 8.86 12.56
C ASN A 316 -33.12 9.34 13.00
N THR A 317 -33.24 10.55 13.55
CA THR A 317 -34.50 11.10 14.10
C THR A 317 -35.58 11.39 13.05
N LEU A 318 -35.25 11.25 11.76
CA LEU A 318 -36.21 11.19 10.64
C LEU A 318 -36.93 9.82 10.59
N THR A 319 -37.64 9.48 11.67
CA THR A 319 -38.21 8.15 11.90
C THR A 319 -39.61 7.94 11.30
N SER A 320 -40.17 8.95 10.63
CA SER A 320 -41.48 8.84 10.00
C SER A 320 -41.60 9.74 8.78
N THR A 321 -42.46 9.33 7.84
CA THR A 321 -42.83 10.15 6.68
C THR A 321 -43.34 11.52 7.10
N ALA A 322 -44.11 11.60 8.20
CA ALA A 322 -44.60 12.88 8.73
C ALA A 322 -43.48 13.80 9.26
N ALA A 323 -42.42 13.24 9.87
CA ALA A 323 -41.27 14.02 10.34
C ALA A 323 -40.39 14.52 9.17
N PHE A 324 -40.24 13.68 8.13
CA PHE A 324 -39.58 14.08 6.89
C PHE A 324 -40.38 15.16 6.16
N ASP A 325 -41.69 14.97 6.00
CA ASP A 325 -42.61 15.91 5.34
C ASP A 325 -42.69 17.24 6.09
N ALA A 326 -42.62 17.25 7.43
CA ALA A 326 -42.62 18.48 8.21
C ALA A 326 -41.36 19.34 7.97
N VAL A 327 -40.21 18.71 7.73
CA VAL A 327 -38.94 19.41 7.41
C VAL A 327 -38.89 19.78 5.92
N ALA A 328 -39.31 18.87 5.04
CA ALA A 328 -39.33 19.06 3.59
C ALA A 328 -40.36 20.10 3.11
N ASN A 329 -41.48 20.27 3.82
CA ASN A 329 -42.52 21.25 3.47
C ASN A 329 -42.31 22.64 4.08
N ALA A 330 -41.31 22.82 4.96
CA ALA A 330 -41.08 24.09 5.66
C ALA A 330 -40.14 25.06 4.90
N ALA A 331 -39.44 24.59 3.87
CA ALA A 331 -38.47 25.40 3.13
C ALA A 331 -38.48 25.05 1.64
N ASP A 332 -38.53 26.06 0.77
CA ASP A 332 -38.24 25.87 -0.66
C ASP A 332 -36.74 25.60 -0.82
N PRO A 333 -36.32 24.36 -1.13
CA PRO A 333 -34.90 24.03 -1.24
C PRO A 333 -34.24 24.83 -2.36
N THR A 334 -35.00 25.22 -3.38
CA THR A 334 -34.53 26.06 -4.48
C THR A 334 -34.07 27.42 -3.98
N ALA A 335 -34.85 28.09 -3.12
CA ALA A 335 -34.53 29.41 -2.59
C ALA A 335 -33.30 29.41 -1.67
N ILE A 336 -33.14 28.36 -0.86
CA ILE A 336 -31.98 28.17 0.03
C ILE A 336 -30.71 27.96 -0.79
N HIS A 337 -30.74 27.00 -1.71
CA HIS A 337 -29.58 26.69 -2.54
C HIS A 337 -29.25 27.81 -3.52
N ASP A 338 -30.23 28.56 -4.02
CA ASP A 338 -30.01 29.75 -4.85
C ASP A 338 -29.23 30.82 -4.09
N THR A 339 -29.67 31.15 -2.87
CA THR A 339 -29.05 32.21 -2.06
C THR A 339 -27.65 31.81 -1.62
N PHE A 340 -27.50 30.62 -1.03
CA PHE A 340 -26.23 30.13 -0.52
C PHE A 340 -25.17 30.03 -1.62
N SER A 341 -25.54 29.49 -2.77
CA SER A 341 -24.57 29.16 -3.82
C SER A 341 -24.03 30.40 -4.54
N LYS A 342 -24.76 31.52 -4.55
CA LYS A 342 -24.29 32.79 -5.13
C LYS A 342 -23.05 33.33 -4.39
N SER A 343 -23.07 33.31 -3.06
CA SER A 343 -22.04 33.94 -2.22
C SER A 343 -20.96 32.99 -1.69
N HIS A 344 -21.12 31.68 -1.89
CA HIS A 344 -20.18 30.67 -1.35
C HIS A 344 -19.42 29.89 -2.43
N LEU A 345 -19.76 30.07 -3.70
CA LEU A 345 -19.14 29.38 -4.83
C LEU A 345 -18.66 30.38 -5.89
N HIS A 346 -17.65 29.96 -6.66
CA HIS A 346 -17.15 30.72 -7.80
C HIS A 346 -17.78 30.18 -9.09
N TRP A 347 -18.31 31.11 -9.88
CA TRP A 347 -19.05 30.84 -11.09
C TRP A 347 -18.39 31.51 -12.28
N TYR A 348 -18.24 30.74 -13.36
CA TYR A 348 -17.60 31.25 -14.55
C TYR A 348 -18.58 32.06 -15.40
N ASN A 349 -18.22 33.31 -15.66
CA ASN A 349 -18.87 34.17 -16.63
C ASN A 349 -18.12 34.06 -17.98
N PRO A 350 -18.70 33.39 -19.00
CA PRO A 350 -18.03 33.17 -20.28
C PRO A 350 -17.91 34.44 -21.13
N GLU A 351 -18.77 35.44 -20.94
CA GLU A 351 -18.70 36.70 -21.69
C GLU A 351 -17.52 37.55 -21.24
N LEU A 352 -17.16 37.46 -19.95
CA LEU A 352 -16.08 38.22 -19.36
C LEU A 352 -14.77 37.42 -19.23
N GLY A 353 -14.81 36.10 -19.43
CA GLY A 353 -13.69 35.21 -19.15
C GLY A 353 -13.26 35.33 -17.69
N ALA A 354 -14.21 35.28 -16.75
CA ALA A 354 -13.97 35.61 -15.35
C ALA A 354 -14.67 34.65 -14.39
N TRP A 355 -14.06 34.43 -13.23
CA TRP A 355 -14.65 33.70 -12.11
C TRP A 355 -15.21 34.70 -11.11
N LEU A 356 -16.52 34.60 -10.84
CA LEU A 356 -17.27 35.55 -10.05
C LEU A 356 -17.95 34.87 -8.85
N MET A 357 -18.07 35.60 -7.76
CA MET A 357 -18.84 35.23 -6.57
C MET A 357 -19.66 36.44 -6.15
N PHE A 358 -20.88 36.22 -5.64
CA PHE A 358 -21.76 37.32 -5.26
C PHE A 358 -21.31 37.90 -3.91
N ASP A 359 -20.96 39.18 -3.91
CA ASP A 359 -20.68 39.94 -2.69
C ASP A 359 -22.01 40.49 -2.15
N GLU A 360 -22.48 39.91 -1.07
CA GLU A 360 -23.74 40.31 -0.43
C GLU A 360 -23.70 41.75 0.13
N THR A 361 -22.52 42.23 0.52
CA THR A 361 -22.34 43.59 1.08
C THR A 361 -22.38 44.64 -0.02
N ALA A 362 -21.69 44.37 -1.14
CA ALA A 362 -21.67 45.26 -2.30
C ALA A 362 -22.89 45.09 -3.22
N ALA A 363 -23.69 44.03 -3.01
CA ALA A 363 -24.83 43.63 -3.83
C ALA A 363 -24.47 43.52 -5.32
N GLU A 364 -23.31 42.94 -5.62
CA GLU A 364 -22.81 42.72 -6.97
C GLU A 364 -21.93 41.46 -7.06
N TRP A 365 -21.79 40.93 -8.26
CA TRP A 365 -20.88 39.82 -8.53
C TRP A 365 -19.47 40.36 -8.70
N ARG A 366 -18.51 39.82 -7.96
CA ARG A 366 -17.10 40.23 -8.01
C ARG A 366 -16.20 39.05 -8.22
N GLY A 367 -15.08 39.29 -8.88
CA GLY A 367 -14.00 38.32 -8.95
C GLY A 367 -12.95 38.72 -9.96
N TRP A 368 -12.36 37.72 -10.63
CA TRP A 368 -11.12 37.93 -11.38
C TRP A 368 -11.21 37.31 -12.76
N ARG A 369 -10.62 38.00 -13.75
CA ARG A 369 -10.46 37.47 -15.11
C ARG A 369 -9.42 36.36 -15.15
N GLU A 370 -9.67 35.32 -15.95
CA GLU A 370 -8.78 34.17 -16.06
C GLU A 370 -7.45 34.50 -16.77
N ALA A 371 -7.46 35.48 -17.68
CA ALA A 371 -6.33 35.79 -18.54
C ALA A 371 -5.20 36.54 -17.81
N ASP A 372 -5.55 37.42 -16.87
CA ASP A 372 -4.62 38.37 -16.26
C ASP A 372 -4.87 38.61 -14.75
N CYS A 373 -5.83 37.92 -14.15
CA CYS A 373 -6.24 38.11 -12.75
C CYS A 373 -6.67 39.54 -12.40
N SER A 374 -7.07 40.36 -13.37
CA SER A 374 -7.65 41.67 -13.10
C SER A 374 -9.03 41.55 -12.47
N GLU A 375 -9.34 42.45 -11.52
CA GLU A 375 -10.64 42.52 -10.86
C GLU A 375 -11.74 42.92 -11.85
N VAL A 376 -12.91 42.30 -11.71
CA VAL A 376 -14.11 42.62 -12.48
C VAL A 376 -15.35 42.49 -11.59
N ALA A 377 -16.32 43.36 -11.85
CA ALA A 377 -17.62 43.30 -11.19
C ALA A 377 -18.76 43.30 -12.22
N VAL A 378 -19.86 42.62 -11.89
CA VAL A 378 -21.08 42.54 -12.68
C VAL A 378 -22.27 42.83 -11.78
N GLY A 379 -23.25 43.58 -12.29
CA GLY A 379 -24.45 43.92 -11.53
C GLY A 379 -25.22 42.68 -11.06
N ARG A 380 -25.98 42.83 -9.98
CA ARG A 380 -26.76 41.76 -9.32
C ARG A 380 -27.71 40.95 -10.22
N GLU A 381 -28.10 41.52 -11.35
CA GLU A 381 -29.08 40.91 -12.27
C GLU A 381 -28.48 39.75 -13.08
N TRP A 382 -27.15 39.61 -13.11
CA TRP A 382 -26.51 38.45 -13.71
C TRP A 382 -26.75 37.20 -12.87
N SER A 383 -26.98 36.07 -13.52
CA SER A 383 -27.10 34.76 -12.91
C SER A 383 -26.24 33.75 -13.67
N PRO A 384 -25.45 32.90 -12.98
CA PRO A 384 -24.65 31.88 -13.67
C PRO A 384 -25.46 30.69 -14.15
N TRP A 385 -26.65 30.46 -13.59
CA TRP A 385 -27.58 29.41 -13.99
C TRP A 385 -28.89 29.99 -14.53
N THR A 386 -29.55 29.24 -15.42
CA THR A 386 -30.88 29.56 -15.93
C THR A 386 -32.00 28.98 -15.06
N LYS A 387 -31.71 27.90 -14.33
CA LYS A 387 -32.64 27.22 -13.43
C LYS A 387 -31.87 26.61 -12.27
N THR A 388 -32.28 26.89 -11.05
CA THR A 388 -31.59 26.39 -9.84
C THR A 388 -31.76 24.89 -9.65
N LEU A 389 -32.95 24.33 -9.93
CA LEU A 389 -33.20 22.89 -9.88
C LEU A 389 -34.08 22.46 -11.06
N ASP A 390 -33.58 21.54 -11.88
CA ASP A 390 -34.36 20.82 -12.87
C ASP A 390 -34.80 19.44 -12.37
N ALA A 391 -36.05 19.36 -11.95
CA ALA A 391 -36.67 18.14 -11.43
C ALA A 391 -37.31 17.24 -12.52
N THR A 392 -37.13 17.55 -13.80
CA THR A 392 -37.88 16.91 -14.90
C THR A 392 -37.41 15.49 -15.25
N ASN A 393 -36.24 15.05 -14.78
CA ASN A 393 -35.66 13.74 -15.09
C ASN A 393 -35.32 12.90 -13.84
N PRO A 394 -36.30 12.48 -13.03
CA PRO A 394 -36.02 11.65 -11.85
C PRO A 394 -35.39 10.29 -12.26
N PRO A 395 -34.38 9.78 -11.52
CA PRO A 395 -33.81 10.30 -10.27
C PRO A 395 -32.64 11.29 -10.46
N LEU A 396 -32.33 11.65 -11.70
CA LEU A 396 -31.20 12.49 -12.09
C LEU A 396 -31.61 13.96 -12.15
N PHE A 397 -31.70 14.59 -10.99
CA PHE A 397 -31.97 16.01 -10.88
C PHE A 397 -30.73 16.83 -11.23
N THR A 398 -30.93 17.94 -11.95
CA THR A 398 -29.83 18.83 -12.33
C THR A 398 -29.93 20.12 -11.54
N TRP A 399 -28.92 20.42 -10.72
CA TRP A 399 -28.80 21.69 -10.02
C TRP A 399 -28.03 22.71 -10.86
N PHE A 400 -28.39 23.98 -10.76
CA PHE A 400 -27.71 25.12 -11.41
C PHE A 400 -27.52 24.92 -12.92
N VAL A 401 -28.62 24.70 -13.63
CA VAL A 401 -28.63 24.37 -15.06
C VAL A 401 -27.88 25.41 -15.88
N GLY A 402 -26.91 24.94 -16.66
CA GLY A 402 -26.09 25.76 -17.56
C GLY A 402 -24.92 26.47 -16.88
N ALA A 403 -24.82 26.43 -15.55
CA ALA A 403 -23.73 27.05 -14.83
C ALA A 403 -22.42 26.26 -14.96
N ARG A 404 -21.32 27.00 -14.88
CA ARG A 404 -19.96 26.46 -14.79
C ARG A 404 -19.37 26.90 -13.46
N THR A 405 -19.03 25.95 -12.61
CA THR A 405 -18.47 26.20 -11.27
C THR A 405 -17.12 25.53 -11.13
N SER A 406 -16.24 26.11 -10.30
CA SER A 406 -14.93 25.53 -9.98
C SER A 406 -15.00 24.53 -8.82
N ALA A 407 -16.16 24.38 -8.18
CA ALA A 407 -16.38 23.44 -7.10
C ALA A 407 -17.08 22.17 -7.61
N ALA A 408 -16.54 21.00 -7.25
CA ALA A 408 -17.34 19.80 -7.16
C ALA A 408 -18.25 19.94 -5.93
N PHE A 409 -19.55 19.70 -6.08
CA PHE A 409 -20.43 19.52 -4.92
C PHE A 409 -19.95 18.28 -4.15
N ASN A 410 -19.34 18.49 -2.99
CA ASN A 410 -19.11 17.45 -1.98
C ASN A 410 -19.49 18.06 -0.62
N GLU A 411 -20.76 17.92 -0.26
CA GLU A 411 -21.21 17.06 0.84
C GLU A 411 -22.75 16.92 0.79
#